data_AF-A0A822FVN2-F1
#
_entry.id   AF-A0A822FVN2-F1
#
_cell.length_a   1.000
_cell.length_b   1.000
_cell.length_c   1.000
_cell.angle_alpha   90.00
_cell.angle_beta   90.00
_cell.angle_gamma   90.00
#
_symmetry.space_group_name_H-M   'P 1'
#
loop_
_entity.id
_entity.type
_entity.pdbx_description
1 polymer ?
#
loop_
_entity_poly.entity_id
_entity_poly.type
_entity_poly.pdbx_seq_one_letter_code
_entity_poly.pdbx_strand_id
1 'polypeptide(L)'
;PHYEEAARLMKDTENPVMFAKIDATVEQTLAQDYSIEGYPTLKIFHKNSPKPIDYDGPRQPGSAIADYIKDFANPNWTPPPSDVAILTNENFTKFTFNEELTLVEFYAPWCGHCKRLEPKFEKAATLLKKDTNIRLAKVDATIEGELAATHNITGY
;
A
#
# COMPACT_ATOMS: atom_id res chain seq x y z
N PRO A 1 -5.34 -8.07 -25.04
CA PRO A 1 -4.91 -9.47 -25.25
C PRO A 1 -4.13 -10.05 -24.06
N HIS A 2 -3.00 -9.46 -23.63
CA HIS A 2 -2.15 -10.05 -22.57
C HIS A 2 -2.84 -10.20 -21.20
N TYR A 3 -3.71 -9.27 -20.82
CA TYR A 3 -4.49 -9.39 -19.58
C TYR A 3 -5.46 -10.58 -19.60
N GLU A 4 -6.09 -10.85 -20.75
CA GLU A 4 -6.99 -12.00 -20.93
C GLU A 4 -6.23 -13.31 -21.04
N GLU A 5 -5.06 -13.28 -21.68
CA GLU A 5 -4.13 -14.41 -21.70
C GLU A 5 -3.72 -14.81 -20.27
N ALA A 6 -3.30 -13.84 -19.45
CA ALA A 6 -2.96 -14.07 -18.04
C ALA A 6 -4.14 -14.64 -17.25
N ALA A 7 -5.34 -14.07 -17.41
CA ALA A 7 -6.56 -14.55 -16.78
C ALA A 7 -6.86 -16.01 -17.16
N ARG A 8 -6.68 -16.38 -18.43
CA ARG A 8 -6.84 -17.77 -18.90
C ARG A 8 -5.81 -18.69 -18.26
N LEU A 9 -4.53 -18.28 -18.23
CA LEU A 9 -3.45 -19.08 -17.65
C LEU A 9 -3.64 -19.33 -16.15
N MET A 10 -4.25 -18.38 -15.43
CA MET A 10 -4.48 -18.46 -13.98
C MET A 10 -5.84 -19.05 -13.59
N LYS A 11 -6.71 -19.39 -14.56
CA LYS A 11 -8.06 -19.91 -14.26
C LYS A 11 -8.03 -21.37 -13.79
N ASP A 12 -7.15 -22.17 -14.39
CA ASP A 12 -7.09 -23.62 -14.22
C ASP A 12 -5.86 -24.05 -13.39
N THR A 13 -5.29 -23.15 -12.59
CA THR A 13 -4.17 -23.44 -11.67
C THR A 13 -4.65 -24.05 -10.36
N GLU A 14 -3.73 -24.62 -9.57
CA GLU A 14 -4.01 -25.13 -8.21
C GLU A 14 -4.64 -24.05 -7.31
N ASN A 15 -4.15 -22.81 -7.45
CA ASN A 15 -4.70 -21.63 -6.81
C ASN A 15 -5.19 -20.66 -7.89
N PRO A 16 -6.47 -20.74 -8.32
CA PRO A 16 -7.01 -19.87 -9.34
C PRO A 16 -7.02 -18.40 -8.93
N VAL A 17 -6.76 -17.49 -9.87
CA VAL A 17 -6.83 -16.05 -9.62
C VAL A 17 -7.89 -15.40 -10.52
N MET A 18 -8.75 -14.59 -9.90
CA MET A 18 -9.74 -13.80 -10.60
C MET A 18 -9.14 -12.49 -11.11
N PHE A 19 -9.41 -12.18 -12.37
CA PHE A 19 -9.01 -10.95 -13.03
C PHE A 19 -10.27 -10.11 -13.30
N ALA A 20 -10.25 -8.83 -12.93
CA ALA A 20 -11.38 -7.92 -13.07
C ALA A 20 -10.94 -6.63 -13.77
N LYS A 21 -11.83 -6.08 -14.60
CA LYS A 21 -11.64 -4.78 -15.25
C LYS A 21 -12.69 -3.82 -14.70
N ILE A 22 -12.28 -2.58 -14.46
CA ILE A 22 -13.17 -1.51 -13.99
C ILE A 22 -12.95 -0.32 -14.91
N ASP A 23 -14.04 0.23 -15.43
CA ASP A 23 -14.00 1.51 -16.15
C ASP A 23 -13.98 2.64 -15.13
N ALA A 24 -12.78 3.14 -14.85
CA ALA A 24 -12.56 4.24 -13.90
C ALA A 24 -13.14 5.59 -14.37
N THR A 25 -13.49 5.74 -15.66
CA THR A 25 -14.16 6.95 -16.15
C THR A 25 -15.63 7.00 -15.74
N VAL A 26 -16.22 5.82 -15.51
CA VAL A 26 -17.57 5.62 -14.99
C VAL A 26 -17.56 5.54 -13.46
N GLU A 27 -16.69 4.70 -12.90
CA GLU A 27 -16.58 4.42 -11.46
C GLU A 27 -15.67 5.42 -10.75
N GLN A 28 -16.02 6.71 -10.80
CA GLN A 28 -15.15 7.81 -10.34
C GLN A 28 -14.83 7.75 -8.83
N THR A 29 -15.81 7.42 -7.98
CA THR A 29 -15.59 7.26 -6.54
C THR A 29 -14.58 6.15 -6.26
N LEU A 30 -14.73 5.02 -6.96
CA LEU A 30 -13.81 3.90 -6.82
C LEU A 30 -12.42 4.26 -7.32
N ALA A 31 -12.33 4.97 -8.46
CA ALA A 31 -11.08 5.48 -8.99
C ALA A 31 -10.39 6.41 -7.98
N GLN A 32 -11.13 7.28 -7.29
CA GLN A 32 -10.59 8.16 -6.26
C GLN A 32 -10.13 7.39 -5.02
N ASP A 33 -10.95 6.48 -4.50
CA ASP A 33 -10.64 5.67 -3.31
C ASP A 33 -9.38 4.82 -3.50
N TYR A 34 -9.22 4.27 -4.70
CA TYR A 34 -8.05 3.49 -5.09
C TYR A 34 -6.99 4.30 -5.84
N SER A 35 -7.09 5.63 -5.82
CA SER A 35 -5.98 6.48 -6.25
C SER A 35 -5.53 6.23 -7.70
N ILE A 36 -6.49 6.04 -8.60
CA ILE A 36 -6.25 5.76 -10.01
C ILE A 36 -5.95 7.08 -10.73
N GLU A 37 -4.66 7.40 -10.87
CA GLU A 37 -4.18 8.65 -11.48
C GLU A 37 -3.87 8.52 -12.98
N GLY A 38 -3.85 7.30 -13.51
CA GLY A 38 -3.50 7.02 -14.89
C GLY A 38 -3.90 5.63 -15.35
N TYR A 39 -3.88 5.42 -16.67
CA TYR A 39 -4.35 4.19 -17.28
C TYR A 39 -3.28 3.50 -18.14
N PRO A 40 -3.18 2.16 -18.12
CA PRO A 40 -3.81 1.27 -17.14
C PRO A 40 -3.07 1.31 -15.80
N THR A 41 -3.84 1.15 -14.71
CA THR A 41 -3.35 0.90 -13.34
C THR A 41 -3.84 -0.47 -12.90
N LEU A 42 -2.94 -1.30 -12.38
CA LEU A 42 -3.24 -2.64 -11.88
C LEU A 42 -3.00 -2.67 -10.37
N LYS A 43 -3.90 -3.33 -9.63
CA LYS A 43 -3.78 -3.55 -8.19
C LYS A 43 -4.14 -4.98 -7.85
N ILE A 44 -3.49 -5.54 -6.85
CA ILE A 44 -3.73 -6.89 -6.35
C ILE A 44 -4.53 -6.79 -5.06
N PHE A 45 -5.64 -7.53 -5.00
CA PHE A 45 -6.48 -7.68 -3.82
C PHE A 45 -6.32 -9.09 -3.30
N HIS A 46 -5.79 -9.22 -2.09
CA HIS A 46 -5.56 -10.51 -1.46
C HIS A 46 -6.27 -10.58 -0.11
N LYS A 47 -6.95 -11.69 0.19
CA LYS A 47 -7.75 -11.86 1.41
C LYS A 47 -6.96 -11.69 2.72
N ASN A 48 -5.66 -11.99 2.69
CA ASN A 48 -4.77 -11.85 3.85
C ASN A 48 -4.12 -10.46 3.95
N SER A 49 -4.47 -9.52 3.04
CA SER A 49 -4.02 -8.13 3.12
C SER A 49 -5.23 -7.21 3.31
N PRO A 50 -5.25 -6.37 4.35
CA PRO A 50 -6.30 -5.37 4.52
C PRO A 50 -6.20 -4.23 3.49
N LYS A 51 -5.09 -4.14 2.74
CA LYS A 51 -4.80 -3.07 1.78
C LYS A 51 -4.51 -3.64 0.39
N PRO A 52 -4.92 -2.94 -0.68
CA PRO A 52 -4.53 -3.32 -2.04
C PRO A 52 -3.02 -3.15 -2.21
N ILE A 53 -2.43 -4.05 -2.99
CA ILE A 53 -0.99 -4.01 -3.32
C ILE A 53 -0.85 -3.42 -4.73
N ASP A 54 0.11 -2.52 -4.90
CA ASP A 54 0.44 -1.99 -6.22
C ASP A 54 1.11 -3.07 -7.07
N TYR A 55 0.66 -3.20 -8.32
CA TYR A 55 1.25 -4.12 -9.28
C TYR A 55 2.44 -3.46 -9.96
N ASP A 56 3.64 -3.91 -9.59
CA ASP A 56 4.92 -3.47 -10.18
C ASP A 56 5.49 -4.48 -11.19
N GLY A 57 4.67 -5.48 -11.59
CA GLY A 57 5.07 -6.56 -12.49
C GLY A 57 5.08 -6.19 -13.99
N PRO A 58 5.51 -7.14 -14.84
CA PRO A 58 5.53 -6.97 -16.30
C PRO A 58 4.11 -6.91 -16.89
N ARG A 59 3.87 -6.03 -17.85
CA ARG A 59 2.54 -5.91 -18.51
C ARG A 59 2.38 -6.75 -19.78
N GLN A 60 3.45 -7.41 -20.20
CA GLN A 60 3.49 -8.28 -21.37
C GLN A 60 4.74 -9.17 -21.31
N PRO A 61 4.71 -10.36 -21.93
CA PRO A 61 3.51 -11.05 -22.44
C PRO A 61 2.55 -11.46 -21.30
N GLY A 62 1.38 -12.02 -21.62
CA GLY A 62 0.40 -12.44 -20.61
C GLY A 62 0.95 -13.52 -19.66
N SER A 63 1.85 -14.37 -20.13
CA SER A 63 2.56 -15.33 -19.29
C SER A 63 3.38 -14.67 -18.18
N ALA A 64 4.04 -13.53 -18.46
CA ALA A 64 4.82 -12.81 -17.46
C ALA A 64 3.94 -12.17 -16.39
N ILE A 65 2.73 -11.70 -16.76
CA ILE A 65 1.72 -11.24 -15.78
C ILE A 65 1.31 -12.41 -14.89
N ALA A 66 0.99 -13.57 -15.49
CA ALA A 66 0.58 -14.77 -14.76
C ALA A 66 1.68 -15.24 -13.79
N ASP A 67 2.92 -15.30 -14.25
CA ASP A 67 4.07 -15.70 -13.43
C ASP A 67 4.27 -14.77 -12.23
N TYR A 68 4.15 -13.45 -12.42
CA TYR A 68 4.24 -12.48 -11.31
C TYR A 68 3.12 -12.68 -10.27
N ILE A 69 1.89 -12.97 -10.72
CA ILE A 69 0.73 -13.10 -9.84
C ILE A 69 0.72 -14.44 -9.07
N LYS A 70 1.43 -15.47 -9.54
CA LYS A 70 1.49 -16.79 -8.87
C LYS A 70 1.94 -16.71 -7.41
N ASP A 71 2.89 -15.84 -7.09
CA ASP A 71 3.38 -15.68 -5.72
C ASP A 71 2.28 -15.20 -4.77
N PHE A 72 1.40 -14.33 -5.26
CA PHE A 72 0.24 -13.82 -4.53
C PHE A 72 -0.93 -14.80 -4.50
N ALA A 73 -0.94 -15.82 -5.35
CA ALA A 73 -1.99 -16.85 -5.38
C ALA A 73 -1.84 -17.87 -4.24
N ASN A 74 -0.69 -17.92 -3.57
CA ASN A 74 -0.46 -18.81 -2.44
C ASN A 74 -1.44 -18.48 -1.29
N PRO A 75 -2.26 -19.44 -0.81
CA PRO A 75 -3.26 -19.18 0.24
C PRO A 75 -2.66 -18.74 1.58
N ASN A 76 -1.36 -19.04 1.79
CA ASN A 76 -0.59 -18.66 2.96
C ASN A 76 0.27 -17.41 2.72
N TRP A 77 0.16 -16.76 1.56
CA TRP A 77 0.82 -15.49 1.32
C TRP A 77 0.31 -14.45 2.31
N THR A 78 1.22 -13.71 2.92
CA THR A 78 0.94 -12.56 3.76
C THR A 78 1.79 -11.38 3.28
N PRO A 79 1.30 -10.14 3.43
CA PRO A 79 2.11 -8.98 3.09
C PRO A 79 3.38 -8.96 3.96
N PRO A 80 4.51 -8.46 3.42
CA PRO A 80 5.71 -8.28 4.22
C PRO A 80 5.43 -7.31 5.38
N PRO A 81 6.13 -7.46 6.52
CA PRO A 81 6.05 -6.49 7.60
C PRO A 81 6.38 -5.08 7.08
N SER A 82 5.64 -4.08 7.57
CA SER A 82 5.92 -2.68 7.28
C SER A 82 7.23 -2.23 7.93
N ASP A 83 8.04 -1.47 7.19
CA ASP A 83 9.20 -0.76 7.73
C ASP A 83 8.83 0.59 8.35
N VAL A 84 7.58 1.03 8.20
CA VAL A 84 7.02 2.23 8.82
C VAL A 84 6.66 1.92 10.28
N ALA A 85 7.29 2.62 11.21
CA ALA A 85 6.96 2.49 12.63
C ALA A 85 5.57 3.08 12.94
N ILE A 86 4.77 2.38 13.74
CA ILE A 86 3.50 2.92 14.23
C ILE A 86 3.78 3.61 15.56
N LEU A 87 3.49 4.91 15.62
CA LEU A 87 3.66 5.70 16.84
C LEU A 87 2.32 6.00 17.49
N THR A 88 2.34 5.95 18.81
CA THR A 88 1.24 6.28 19.72
C THR A 88 1.74 7.28 20.75
N ASN A 89 0.82 7.84 21.54
CA ASN A 89 1.19 8.69 22.69
C ASN A 89 2.26 8.06 23.60
N GLU A 90 2.24 6.73 23.76
CA GLU A 90 3.14 6.01 24.68
C GLU A 90 4.58 5.91 24.18
N ASN A 91 4.78 5.78 22.86
CA ASN A 91 6.09 5.48 22.29
C ASN A 91 6.70 6.65 21.49
N PHE A 92 5.90 7.66 21.13
CA PHE A 92 6.30 8.72 20.20
C PHE A 92 7.58 9.41 20.65
N THR A 93 7.56 9.99 21.85
CA THR A 93 8.68 10.75 22.43
C THR A 93 9.94 9.90 22.47
N LYS A 94 9.85 8.66 22.98
CA LYS A 94 10.99 7.76 23.07
C LYS A 94 11.54 7.40 21.70
N PHE A 95 10.67 7.17 20.71
CA PHE A 95 11.09 6.85 19.35
C PHE A 95 11.83 8.03 18.71
N THR A 96 11.22 9.22 18.72
CA THR A 96 11.79 10.42 18.07
C THR A 96 13.06 10.93 18.74
N PHE A 97 13.26 10.68 20.04
CA PHE A 97 14.50 11.06 20.73
C PHE A 97 15.69 10.13 20.45
N ASN A 98 15.43 8.86 20.10
CA ASN A 98 16.49 7.87 19.90
C ASN A 98 16.97 7.78 18.44
N GLU A 99 16.18 8.28 17.50
CA GLU A 99 16.51 8.25 16.08
C GLU A 99 17.11 9.61 15.67
N GLU A 100 18.23 9.60 14.93
CA GLU A 100 18.90 10.84 14.50
C GLU A 100 18.02 11.69 13.57
N LEU A 101 17.23 11.02 12.73
CA LEU A 101 16.25 11.63 11.85
C LEU A 101 15.08 10.67 11.64
N THR A 102 13.88 11.16 11.86
CA THR A 102 12.63 10.45 11.58
C THR A 102 11.68 11.35 10.81
N LEU A 103 11.06 10.82 9.76
CA LEU A 103 9.91 11.44 9.12
C LEU A 103 8.63 10.79 9.65
N VAL A 104 7.73 11.58 10.25
CA VAL A 104 6.45 11.10 10.79
C VAL A 104 5.28 11.59 9.94
N GLU A 105 4.46 10.66 9.45
CA GLU A 105 3.18 10.94 8.81
C GLU A 105 2.05 10.92 9.86
N PHE A 106 1.37 12.06 10.06
CA PHE A 106 0.10 12.09 10.78
C PHE A 106 -1.03 11.89 9.78
N TYR A 107 -1.76 10.78 9.88
CA TYR A 107 -2.77 10.40 8.90
C TYR A 107 -4.15 10.19 9.55
N ALA A 108 -5.18 10.20 8.70
CA ALA A 108 -6.51 9.72 9.05
C ALA A 108 -6.89 8.54 8.12
N PRO A 109 -7.47 7.44 8.63
CA PRO A 109 -7.79 6.26 7.82
C PRO A 109 -8.76 6.54 6.66
N TRP A 110 -9.58 7.58 6.78
CA TRP A 110 -10.55 7.98 5.76
C TRP A 110 -10.01 9.04 4.80
N CYS A 111 -8.84 9.64 5.06
CA CYS A 111 -8.29 10.65 4.18
C CYS A 111 -7.78 10.04 2.87
N GLY A 112 -8.39 10.43 1.75
CA GLY A 112 -7.99 9.98 0.42
C GLY A 112 -6.57 10.44 0.02
N HIS A 113 -6.07 11.55 0.56
CA HIS A 113 -4.70 12.02 0.28
C HIS A 113 -3.65 11.16 1.00
N CYS A 114 -3.90 10.78 2.25
CA CYS A 114 -3.04 9.83 2.99
C CYS A 114 -3.00 8.46 2.32
N LYS A 115 -4.17 7.94 1.89
CA LYS A 115 -4.25 6.66 1.16
C LYS A 115 -3.39 6.65 -0.12
N ARG A 116 -3.26 7.81 -0.79
CA ARG A 116 -2.38 7.98 -1.97
C ARG A 116 -0.90 7.96 -1.62
N LEU A 117 -0.56 8.50 -0.47
CA LEU A 117 0.82 8.58 -0.01
C LEU A 117 1.32 7.22 0.50
N GLU A 118 0.45 6.43 1.14
CA GLU A 118 0.84 5.22 1.87
C GLU A 118 1.74 4.24 1.08
N PRO A 119 1.43 3.82 -0.16
CA PRO A 119 2.31 2.88 -0.87
C PRO A 119 3.71 3.45 -1.14
N LYS A 120 3.78 4.76 -1.46
CA LYS A 120 5.04 5.47 -1.69
C LYS A 120 5.82 5.66 -0.38
N PHE A 121 5.10 5.89 0.72
CA PHE A 121 5.69 6.04 2.06
C PHE A 121 6.29 4.73 2.57
N GLU A 122 5.59 3.60 2.41
CA GLU A 122 6.09 2.26 2.74
C GLU A 122 7.34 1.93 1.91
N LYS A 123 7.31 2.18 0.59
CA LYS A 123 8.48 1.96 -0.28
C LYS A 123 9.67 2.84 0.13
N ALA A 124 9.42 4.11 0.45
CA ALA A 124 10.45 5.02 0.94
C ALA A 124 11.04 4.53 2.27
N ALA A 125 10.22 4.02 3.19
CA ALA A 125 10.67 3.51 4.47
C ALA A 125 11.65 2.34 4.31
N THR A 126 11.34 1.39 3.43
CA THR A 126 12.21 0.26 3.12
C THR A 126 13.55 0.70 2.52
N LEU A 127 13.54 1.64 1.57
CA LEU A 127 14.76 2.15 0.94
C LEU A 127 15.64 2.92 1.95
N LEU A 128 15.04 3.85 2.70
CA LEU A 128 15.76 4.72 3.63
C LEU A 128 16.36 3.94 4.80
N LYS A 129 15.62 2.96 5.34
CA LYS A 129 16.12 2.08 6.40
C LYS A 129 17.34 1.28 5.92
N LYS A 130 17.33 0.81 4.67
CA LYS A 130 18.43 0.02 4.10
C LYS A 130 19.67 0.87 3.79
N ASP A 131 19.49 2.04 3.19
CA ASP A 131 20.58 2.81 2.60
C ASP A 131 21.18 3.84 3.58
N THR A 132 20.38 4.33 4.53
CA THR A 132 20.74 5.49 5.38
C THR A 132 20.41 5.31 6.86
N ASN A 133 19.77 4.19 7.24
CA ASN A 133 19.21 3.96 8.57
C ASN A 133 18.16 5.00 9.04
N ILE A 134 17.65 5.85 8.13
CA ILE A 134 16.55 6.77 8.43
C ILE A 134 15.26 5.97 8.61
N ARG A 135 14.53 6.26 9.68
CA ARG A 135 13.26 5.60 10.01
C ARG A 135 12.08 6.48 9.61
N LEU A 136 11.09 5.86 8.99
CA LEU A 136 9.79 6.48 8.73
C LEU A 136 8.79 5.95 9.73
N ALA A 137 7.84 6.80 10.11
CA ALA A 137 6.84 6.47 11.10
C ALA A 137 5.48 7.08 10.73
N LYS A 138 4.40 6.53 11.29
CA LYS A 138 3.05 7.07 11.14
C LYS A 138 2.27 7.08 12.44
N VAL A 139 1.40 8.08 12.59
CA VAL A 139 0.49 8.28 13.72
C VAL A 139 -0.92 8.39 13.16
N ASP A 140 -1.84 7.57 13.66
CA ASP A 140 -3.26 7.77 13.38
C ASP A 140 -3.79 8.92 14.25
N ALA A 141 -3.94 10.10 13.65
CA ALA A 141 -4.36 11.30 14.35
C ALA A 141 -5.84 11.27 14.77
N THR A 142 -6.64 10.32 14.24
CA THR A 142 -8.03 10.12 14.66
C THR A 142 -8.13 9.33 15.96
N ILE A 143 -7.08 8.57 16.31
CA ILE A 143 -6.95 7.81 17.55
C ILE A 143 -6.11 8.60 18.56
N GLU A 144 -4.95 9.09 18.14
CA GLU A 144 -3.95 9.77 18.98
C GLU A 144 -4.22 11.28 19.05
N GLY A 145 -5.43 11.68 19.43
CA GLY A 145 -5.89 13.07 19.36
C GLY A 145 -5.07 14.06 20.21
N GLU A 146 -4.54 13.63 21.36
CA GLU A 146 -3.66 14.46 22.20
C GLU A 146 -2.33 14.76 21.51
N LEU A 147 -1.72 13.73 20.90
CA LEU A 147 -0.49 13.87 20.12
C LEU A 147 -0.73 14.80 18.92
N ALA A 148 -1.82 14.59 18.19
CA ALA A 148 -2.20 15.44 17.06
C ALA A 148 -2.39 16.90 17.47
N ALA A 149 -3.09 17.16 18.59
CA ALA A 149 -3.30 18.51 19.12
C ALA A 149 -1.99 19.18 19.55
N THR A 150 -1.12 18.46 20.25
CA THR A 150 0.20 18.95 20.69
C THR A 150 1.06 19.40 19.52
N HIS A 151 0.93 18.72 18.37
CA HIS A 151 1.66 19.03 17.14
C HIS A 151 0.88 19.92 16.16
N ASN A 152 -0.23 20.53 16.57
CA ASN A 152 -1.07 21.41 15.77
C ASN A 152 -1.56 20.79 14.44
N ILE A 153 -1.82 19.48 14.44
CA ILE A 153 -2.35 18.79 13.27
C ILE A 153 -3.86 19.07 13.19
N THR A 154 -4.26 19.86 12.20
CA THR A 154 -5.63 20.39 12.04
C THR A 154 -6.31 19.97 10.74
N GLY A 155 -5.61 19.19 9.91
CA GLY A 155 -6.12 18.67 8.65
C GLY A 155 -5.38 17.41 8.25
N TYR A 156 -6.07 16.57 7.49
CA TYR A 156 -5.60 15.27 7.04
C TYR A 156 -5.97 15.13 5.57
#